data_AF-A0A7W4EYT7-F1
#
_entry.id   AF-A0A7W4EYT7-F1
#
_cell.length_a   1.000
_cell.length_b   1.000
_cell.length_c   1.000
_cell.angle_alpha   90.00
_cell.angle_beta   90.00
_cell.angle_gamma   90.00
#
_symmetry.space_group_name_H-M   'P 1'
#
loop_
_entity.id
_entity.type
_entity.pdbx_description
1 polymer ?
#
loop_
_entity_poly.entity_id
_entity_poly.type
_entity_poly.pdbx_seq_one_letter_code
_entity_poly.pdbx_strand_id
1 'polypeptide(L)'
;MKITEGLLTKDKQDIILWTNSKGADFLQQWAGDALQYPLTMEQLDALPHCFRIEEDGHFVGMIQKIRAEGDNIHIGRFLINPSLTGKGLGTSAMRLFISMLFEKEGVHSISLNVFDDNPAAKGLYAKLDFKTIETIEGERKKYKMMKSNSAIN
;
A
#
# COMPACT_ATOMS: atom_id res chain seq x y z
N MET A 1 -6.76 15.54 1.37
CA MET A 1 -5.76 14.45 1.52
C MET A 1 -4.32 14.93 1.50
N LYS A 2 -3.47 14.33 2.34
CA LYS A 2 -2.02 14.56 2.41
C LYS A 2 -1.30 13.23 2.62
N ILE A 3 -0.11 13.09 2.01
CA ILE A 3 0.80 11.96 2.26
C ILE A 3 2.13 12.51 2.72
N THR A 4 2.72 11.92 3.76
CA THR A 4 3.99 12.36 4.35
C THR A 4 4.83 11.16 4.74
N GLU A 5 6.14 11.24 4.53
CA GLU A 5 7.07 10.19 4.93
C GLU A 5 7.18 10.11 6.47
N GLY A 6 7.27 8.89 6.98
CA GLY A 6 7.28 8.57 8.40
C GLY A 6 5.89 8.23 8.96
N LEU A 7 5.91 7.39 9.99
CA LEU A 7 4.75 7.08 10.82
C LEU A 7 5.00 7.61 12.23
N LEU A 8 4.01 8.31 12.80
CA LEU A 8 4.04 8.72 14.19
C LEU A 8 3.74 7.53 15.11
N THR A 9 4.11 7.64 16.38
CA THR A 9 3.79 6.60 17.39
C THR A 9 2.29 6.29 17.44
N LYS A 10 1.44 7.32 17.35
CA LYS A 10 -0.01 7.16 17.34
C LYS A 10 -0.51 6.41 16.09
N ASP A 11 0.05 6.70 14.92
CA ASP A 11 -0.30 6.01 13.67
C ASP A 11 -0.05 4.50 13.80
N LYS A 12 1.11 4.14 14.37
CA LYS A 12 1.50 2.74 14.60
C LYS A 12 0.55 2.06 15.58
N GLN A 13 0.17 2.74 16.66
CA GLN A 13 -0.84 2.23 17.61
C GLN A 13 -2.18 1.96 16.91
N ASP A 14 -2.63 2.88 16.06
CA ASP A 14 -3.87 2.72 15.30
C ASP A 14 -3.78 1.54 14.31
N ILE A 15 -2.67 1.41 13.57
CA ILE A 15 -2.43 0.28 12.65
C ILE A 15 -2.45 -1.06 13.40
N ILE A 16 -1.78 -1.14 14.55
CA ILE A 16 -1.76 -2.33 15.41
C ILE A 16 -3.18 -2.67 15.87
N LEU A 17 -3.95 -1.69 16.33
CA LEU A 17 -5.33 -1.90 16.78
C LEU A 17 -6.22 -2.41 15.64
N TRP A 18 -6.19 -1.75 14.48
CA TRP A 18 -6.99 -2.15 13.31
C TRP A 18 -6.64 -3.55 12.83
N THR A 19 -5.35 -3.90 12.89
CA THR A 19 -4.86 -5.18 12.38
C THR A 19 -5.13 -6.31 13.35
N ASN A 20 -4.76 -6.16 14.62
CA ASN A 20 -4.89 -7.22 15.62
C ASN A 20 -6.36 -7.51 15.97
N SER A 21 -7.26 -6.52 15.82
CA SER A 21 -8.71 -6.75 15.98
C SER A 21 -9.33 -7.54 14.82
N LYS A 22 -8.67 -7.61 13.66
CA LYS A 22 -9.14 -8.35 12.47
C LYS A 22 -8.48 -9.71 12.25
N GLY A 23 -7.34 -9.96 12.89
CA GLY A 23 -6.66 -11.26 12.85
C GLY A 23 -5.55 -11.38 11.82
N ALA A 24 -4.91 -12.56 11.80
CA ALA A 24 -3.71 -12.85 11.02
C ALA A 24 -3.94 -12.74 9.50
N ASP A 25 -5.08 -13.23 9.00
CA ASP A 25 -5.40 -13.17 7.56
C ASP A 25 -5.48 -11.73 7.05
N PHE A 26 -5.98 -10.82 7.90
CA PHE A 26 -6.04 -9.41 7.58
C PHE A 26 -4.65 -8.79 7.54
N LEU A 27 -3.76 -9.10 8.50
CA LEU A 27 -2.36 -8.69 8.46
C LEU A 27 -1.70 -9.17 7.16
N GLN A 28 -1.81 -10.46 6.86
CA GLN A 28 -1.18 -11.06 5.69
C GLN A 28 -1.70 -10.42 4.39
N GLN A 29 -2.99 -10.10 4.31
CA GLN A 29 -3.59 -9.51 3.10
C GLN A 29 -2.96 -8.17 2.69
N TRP A 30 -2.62 -7.29 3.64
CA TRP A 30 -2.02 -5.98 3.32
C TRP A 30 -0.48 -5.95 3.48
N ALA A 31 0.08 -6.74 4.39
CA ALA A 31 1.52 -6.74 4.69
C ALA A 31 2.31 -7.85 3.99
N GLY A 32 1.63 -8.85 3.41
CA GLY A 32 2.25 -10.08 2.95
C GLY A 32 2.86 -10.88 4.10
N ASP A 33 3.91 -11.64 3.80
CA ASP A 33 4.54 -12.58 4.73
C ASP A 33 5.67 -11.94 5.56
N ALA A 34 5.91 -10.65 5.36
CA ALA A 34 7.02 -9.92 5.98
C ALA A 34 6.73 -9.46 7.42
N LEU A 35 5.46 -9.48 7.86
CA LEU A 35 5.04 -9.14 9.22
C LEU A 35 4.34 -10.34 9.84
N GLN A 36 4.57 -10.54 11.14
CA GLN A 36 4.05 -11.63 11.94
C GLN A 36 2.88 -11.18 12.80
N TYR A 37 1.90 -12.06 12.96
CA TYR A 37 0.77 -11.84 13.86
C TYR A 37 1.11 -12.34 15.28
N PRO A 38 0.77 -11.61 16.34
CA PRO A 38 0.16 -10.27 16.34
C PRO A 38 1.15 -9.19 15.87
N LEU A 39 0.64 -8.17 15.21
CA LEU A 39 1.45 -7.02 14.80
C LEU A 39 1.92 -6.24 16.04
N THR A 40 3.19 -5.87 16.06
CA THR A 40 3.83 -5.17 17.18
C THR A 40 4.43 -3.83 16.76
N MET A 41 4.75 -2.98 17.73
CA MET A 41 5.41 -1.70 17.49
C MET A 41 6.80 -1.89 16.85
N GLU A 42 7.60 -2.81 17.38
CA GLU A 42 8.94 -3.12 16.87
C GLU A 42 8.92 -3.52 15.40
N GLN A 43 7.92 -4.30 14.99
CA GLN A 43 7.74 -4.71 13.60
C GLN A 43 7.45 -3.51 12.68
N LEU A 44 6.70 -2.51 13.15
CA LEU A 44 6.44 -1.27 12.39
C LEU A 44 7.64 -0.31 12.43
N ASP A 45 8.38 -0.26 13.53
CA ASP A 45 9.60 0.54 13.67
C ASP A 45 10.70 0.06 12.72
N ALA A 46 10.76 -1.24 12.44
CA ALA A 46 11.70 -1.83 11.51
C ALA A 46 11.37 -1.57 10.03
N LEU A 47 10.21 -0.99 9.69
CA LEU A 47 9.82 -0.71 8.32
C LEU A 47 10.42 0.61 7.81
N PRO A 48 11.29 0.58 6.78
CA PRO A 48 11.79 1.80 6.17
C PRO A 48 10.74 2.39 5.20
N HIS A 49 10.87 3.67 4.85
CA HIS A 49 10.12 4.33 3.77
C HIS A 49 8.59 4.12 3.84
N CYS A 50 8.05 4.15 5.06
CA CYS A 50 6.60 4.20 5.28
C CYS A 50 6.09 5.63 5.14
N PHE A 51 4.86 5.75 4.65
CA PHE A 51 4.19 7.01 4.47
C PHE A 51 2.84 6.97 5.17
N ARG A 52 2.56 7.99 6.00
CA ARG A 52 1.24 8.21 6.58
C ARG A 52 0.33 8.89 5.56
N ILE A 53 -0.94 8.49 5.56
CA ILE A 53 -2.01 9.05 4.74
C ILE A 53 -2.96 9.78 5.67
N GLU A 54 -3.26 11.04 5.35
CA GLU A 54 -4.14 11.89 6.13
C GLU A 54 -5.30 12.42 5.29
N GLU A 55 -6.49 12.45 5.86
CA GLU A 55 -7.65 13.17 5.33
C GLU A 55 -8.14 14.16 6.38
N ASP A 56 -8.28 15.44 5.98
CA ASP A 56 -8.67 16.54 6.87
C ASP A 56 -7.89 16.59 8.19
N GLY A 57 -6.58 16.33 8.13
CA GLY A 57 -5.67 16.32 9.29
C GLY A 57 -5.76 15.07 10.17
N HIS A 58 -6.58 14.08 9.80
CA HIS A 58 -6.73 12.83 10.53
C HIS A 58 -5.97 11.71 9.82
N PHE A 59 -5.24 10.90 10.59
CA PHE A 59 -4.59 9.71 10.07
C PHE A 59 -5.65 8.69 9.61
N VAL A 60 -5.55 8.26 8.35
CA VAL A 60 -6.51 7.33 7.74
C VAL A 60 -5.86 6.07 7.19
N GLY A 61 -4.53 5.97 7.17
CA GLY A 61 -3.87 4.79 6.62
C GLY A 61 -2.39 4.96 6.36
N MET A 62 -1.77 3.89 5.83
CA MET A 62 -0.37 3.87 5.45
C MET A 62 -0.18 3.27 4.06
N ILE A 63 0.95 3.62 3.46
CA ILE A 63 1.51 2.99 2.26
C ILE A 63 3.02 3.00 2.38
N GLN A 64 3.71 2.12 1.65
CA GLN A 64 5.15 2.04 1.72
C GLN A 64 5.77 1.83 0.33
N LYS A 65 6.96 2.42 0.15
CA LYS A 65 7.90 2.01 -0.90
C LYS A 65 8.72 0.84 -0.38
N ILE A 66 8.50 -0.34 -0.93
CA ILE A 66 9.20 -1.55 -0.47
C ILE A 66 10.64 -1.55 -1.00
N ARG A 67 10.83 -1.22 -2.28
CA ARG A 67 12.15 -1.17 -2.92
C ARG A 67 12.11 -0.41 -4.25
N ALA A 68 13.27 0.08 -4.67
CA ALA A 68 13.51 0.61 -6.00
C ALA A 68 14.24 -0.43 -6.86
N GLU A 69 13.84 -0.57 -8.12
CA GLU A 69 14.40 -1.50 -9.10
C GLU A 69 14.63 -0.74 -10.41
N GLY A 70 15.81 -0.12 -10.56
CA GLY A 70 16.06 0.81 -11.67
C GLY A 70 15.05 1.97 -11.63
N ASP A 71 14.32 2.17 -12.73
CA ASP A 71 13.30 3.23 -12.86
C ASP A 71 11.89 2.80 -12.38
N ASN A 72 11.79 1.65 -11.69
CA ASN A 72 10.56 1.15 -11.08
C ASN A 72 10.59 1.28 -9.55
N ILE A 73 9.49 1.73 -8.95
CA ILE A 73 9.27 1.61 -7.50
C ILE A 73 8.25 0.51 -7.23
N HIS A 74 8.65 -0.49 -6.44
CA HIS A 74 7.72 -1.47 -5.90
C HIS A 74 7.10 -0.96 -4.61
N ILE A 75 5.78 -0.78 -4.61
CA ILE A 75 5.00 -0.29 -3.48
C ILE A 75 4.19 -1.43 -2.86
N GLY A 76 3.83 -1.26 -1.58
CA GLY A 76 2.96 -2.20 -0.89
C GLY A 76 2.62 -1.70 0.50
N ARG A 77 2.26 -2.63 1.38
CA ARG A 77 1.82 -2.33 2.75
C ARG A 77 0.74 -1.25 2.78
N PHE A 78 -0.20 -1.32 1.82
CA PHE A 78 -1.26 -0.34 1.66
C PHE A 78 -2.46 -0.71 2.53
N LEU A 79 -2.76 0.15 3.50
CA LEU A 79 -3.83 -0.05 4.47
C LEU A 79 -4.57 1.27 4.67
N ILE A 80 -5.90 1.25 4.54
CA ILE A 80 -6.79 2.32 5.00
C ILE A 80 -7.53 1.81 6.21
N ASN A 81 -7.80 2.68 7.18
CA ASN A 81 -8.62 2.39 8.36
C ASN A 81 -9.87 1.60 7.92
N PRO A 82 -10.04 0.36 8.37
CA PRO A 82 -11.13 -0.49 7.89
C PRO A 82 -12.52 0.10 8.07
N SER A 83 -12.72 0.93 9.11
CA SER A 83 -14.00 1.61 9.38
C SER A 83 -14.31 2.74 8.38
N LEU A 84 -13.34 3.16 7.57
CA LEU A 84 -13.46 4.21 6.56
C LEU A 84 -13.44 3.67 5.11
N THR A 85 -13.44 2.35 4.94
CA THR A 85 -13.51 1.72 3.62
C THR A 85 -14.85 1.98 2.93
N GLY A 86 -14.89 1.85 1.59
CA GLY A 86 -16.10 2.13 0.80
C GLY A 86 -16.39 3.62 0.54
N LYS A 87 -15.60 4.54 1.10
CA LYS A 87 -15.77 6.01 0.94
C LYS A 87 -14.88 6.66 -0.13
N GLY A 88 -14.22 5.85 -0.95
CA GLY A 88 -13.30 6.35 -2.00
C GLY A 88 -11.90 6.79 -1.51
N LEU A 89 -11.65 6.81 -0.19
CA LEU A 89 -10.36 7.24 0.38
C LEU A 89 -9.16 6.46 -0.16
N GLY A 90 -9.29 5.14 -0.33
CA GLY A 90 -8.20 4.33 -0.87
C GLY A 90 -7.83 4.71 -2.30
N THR A 91 -8.82 5.03 -3.14
CA THR A 91 -8.58 5.49 -4.51
C THR A 91 -7.90 6.85 -4.53
N SER A 92 -8.37 7.80 -3.70
CA SER A 92 -7.76 9.11 -3.58
C SER A 92 -6.31 9.03 -3.08
N ALA A 93 -6.05 8.21 -2.06
CA ALA A 93 -4.72 8.04 -1.48
C ALA A 93 -3.74 7.42 -2.47
N MET A 94 -4.15 6.35 -3.14
CA MET A 94 -3.32 5.69 -4.14
C MET A 94 -3.02 6.62 -5.33
N ARG A 95 -4.01 7.38 -5.82
CA ARG A 95 -3.81 8.36 -6.89
C ARG A 95 -2.80 9.44 -6.48
N LEU A 96 -2.94 9.99 -5.27
CA LEU A 96 -2.02 11.00 -4.75
C LEU A 96 -0.59 10.44 -4.62
N PHE A 97 -0.45 9.20 -4.16
CA PHE A 97 0.86 8.56 -4.02
C PHE A 97 1.53 8.30 -5.38
N ILE A 98 0.76 7.86 -6.38
CA ILE A 98 1.23 7.68 -7.75
C ILE A 98 1.73 8.99 -8.34
N SER A 99 0.93 10.07 -8.24
CA SER A 99 1.33 11.41 -8.70
C SER A 99 2.61 11.85 -8.01
N MET A 100 2.72 11.65 -6.69
CA MET A 100 3.94 11.98 -5.95
C MET A 100 5.18 11.26 -6.52
N LEU A 101 5.08 9.96 -6.77
CA LEU A 101 6.17 9.14 -7.32
C LEU A 101 6.55 9.57 -8.74
N PHE A 102 5.57 9.78 -9.62
CA PHE A 102 5.84 10.17 -11.01
C PHE A 102 6.32 11.62 -11.15
N GLU A 103 5.71 12.56 -10.45
CA GLU A 103 5.97 14.00 -10.63
C GLU A 103 7.19 14.48 -9.83
N LYS A 104 7.41 13.96 -8.61
CA LYS A 104 8.48 14.44 -7.74
C LYS A 104 9.75 13.60 -7.84
N GLU A 105 9.61 12.30 -8.03
CA GLU A 105 10.75 11.38 -8.07
C GLU A 105 11.11 10.96 -9.50
N GLY A 106 10.29 11.31 -10.49
CA GLY A 106 10.59 11.06 -11.90
C GLY A 106 10.64 9.58 -12.28
N VAL A 107 9.98 8.72 -11.51
CA VAL A 107 10.05 7.26 -11.76
C VAL A 107 9.28 6.92 -13.04
N HIS A 108 9.75 5.92 -13.79
CA HIS A 108 9.13 5.51 -15.05
C HIS A 108 7.98 4.53 -14.83
N SER A 109 8.03 3.75 -13.75
CA SER A 109 6.97 2.80 -13.44
C SER A 109 6.80 2.56 -11.94
N ILE A 110 5.61 2.10 -11.58
CA ILE A 110 5.24 1.71 -10.22
C ILE A 110 4.65 0.30 -10.30
N SER A 111 5.09 -0.58 -9.43
CA SER A 111 4.61 -1.95 -9.34
C SER A 111 4.12 -2.30 -7.94
N LEU A 112 3.21 -3.26 -7.85
CA LEU A 112 2.68 -3.78 -6.59
C LEU A 112 2.26 -5.23 -6.75
N ASN A 113 2.09 -5.93 -5.63
CA ASN A 113 1.49 -7.24 -5.59
C ASN A 113 0.12 -7.18 -4.93
N VAL A 114 -0.83 -7.96 -5.44
CA VAL A 114 -2.16 -8.13 -4.84
C VAL A 114 -2.55 -9.60 -4.85
N PHE A 115 -3.07 -10.09 -3.72
CA PHE A 115 -3.58 -11.45 -3.65
C PHE A 115 -4.84 -11.62 -4.51
N ASP A 116 -5.03 -12.83 -5.06
CA ASP A 116 -6.19 -13.15 -5.89
C ASP A 116 -7.51 -13.05 -5.11
N ASP A 117 -7.48 -13.41 -3.83
CA ASP A 117 -8.62 -13.32 -2.91
C ASP A 117 -8.89 -11.90 -2.38
N ASN A 118 -8.19 -10.88 -2.90
CA ASN A 118 -8.47 -9.47 -2.62
C ASN A 118 -9.00 -8.73 -3.87
N PRO A 119 -10.23 -9.06 -4.34
CA PRO A 119 -10.80 -8.46 -5.54
C PRO A 119 -11.04 -6.95 -5.38
N ALA A 120 -11.23 -6.47 -4.15
CA ALA A 120 -11.40 -5.04 -3.87
C ALA A 120 -10.13 -4.25 -4.20
N ALA A 121 -8.97 -4.69 -3.71
CA ALA A 121 -7.69 -4.05 -4.02
C ALA A 121 -7.34 -4.19 -5.51
N LYS A 122 -7.52 -5.38 -6.09
CA LYS A 122 -7.28 -5.61 -7.54
C LYS A 122 -8.13 -4.68 -8.40
N GLY A 123 -9.41 -4.52 -8.06
CA GLY A 123 -10.32 -3.58 -8.74
C GLY A 123 -9.92 -2.12 -8.57
N LEU A 124 -9.42 -1.72 -7.39
CA LEU A 124 -8.87 -0.38 -7.15
C LEU A 124 -7.66 -0.12 -8.06
N TYR A 125 -6.71 -1.06 -8.12
CA TYR A 125 -5.51 -0.90 -8.93
C TYR A 125 -5.84 -0.85 -10.43
N ALA A 126 -6.75 -1.71 -10.90
CA ALA A 126 -7.22 -1.70 -12.28
C ALA A 126 -7.87 -0.36 -12.68
N LYS A 127 -8.65 0.27 -11.77
CA LYS A 127 -9.24 1.61 -11.97
C LYS A 127 -8.21 2.74 -12.04
N LEU A 128 -6.99 2.49 -11.56
CA LEU A 128 -5.86 3.43 -11.63
C LEU A 128 -4.88 3.06 -12.76
N ASP A 129 -5.35 2.27 -13.72
CA ASP A 129 -4.64 1.76 -14.90
C ASP A 129 -3.44 0.87 -14.60
N PHE A 130 -3.34 0.27 -13.41
CA PHE A 130 -2.42 -0.83 -13.23
C PHE A 130 -2.86 -2.01 -14.08
N LYS A 131 -1.91 -2.62 -14.78
CA LYS A 131 -2.11 -3.83 -15.58
C LYS A 131 -1.40 -4.99 -14.91
N THR A 132 -2.03 -6.16 -14.90
CA THR A 132 -1.36 -7.39 -14.48
C THR A 132 -0.27 -7.72 -15.49
N ILE A 133 0.97 -7.83 -15.02
CA ILE A 133 2.14 -8.19 -15.84
C ILE A 133 2.62 -9.61 -15.58
N GLU A 134 2.27 -10.16 -14.42
CA GLU A 134 2.72 -11.48 -14.00
C GLU A 134 1.69 -12.08 -13.01
N THR A 135 1.50 -13.39 -13.12
CA THR A 135 0.76 -14.19 -12.14
C THR A 135 1.76 -15.03 -11.38
N ILE A 136 1.78 -14.88 -10.06
CA ILE A 136 2.68 -15.60 -9.17
C ILE A 136 1.86 -16.70 -8.51
N GLU A 137 2.11 -17.93 -8.95
CA GLU A 137 1.55 -19.13 -8.34
C GLU A 137 2.36 -19.51 -7.08
N GLY A 138 1.69 -20.06 -6.08
CA GLY A 138 2.28 -20.39 -4.77
C GLY A 138 1.20 -20.80 -3.77
N GLU A 139 1.53 -20.86 -2.48
CA GLU A 139 0.56 -21.18 -1.42
C GLU A 139 -0.67 -20.29 -1.47
N ARG A 140 -0.46 -19.01 -1.80
CA ARG A 140 -1.53 -18.04 -2.01
C ARG A 140 -1.24 -17.24 -3.28
N LYS A 141 -2.08 -17.44 -4.30
CA LYS A 141 -1.95 -16.82 -5.62
C LYS A 141 -1.95 -15.29 -5.53
N LYS A 142 -1.01 -14.65 -6.23
CA LYS A 142 -0.88 -13.18 -6.30
C LYS A 142 -0.69 -12.73 -7.74
N TYR A 143 -1.06 -11.48 -8.01
CA TYR A 143 -0.77 -10.80 -9.28
C TYR A 143 0.22 -9.67 -9.03
N LYS A 144 1.28 -9.62 -9.83
CA LYS A 144 2.09 -8.42 -9.96
C LYS A 144 1.40 -7.49 -10.94
N MET A 145 1.12 -6.27 -10.50
CA MET A 145 0.53 -5.24 -11.33
C MET A 145 1.49 -4.06 -11.47
N MET A 146 1.46 -3.41 -12.63
CA MET A 146 2.35 -2.29 -12.94
C MET A 146 1.59 -1.17 -13.66
N LYS A 147 1.99 0.07 -13.37
CA LYS A 147 1.60 1.28 -14.10
C LYS A 147 2.86 2.00 -14.57
N SER A 148 2.93 2.34 -15.86
CA SER A 148 4.00 3.17 -16.41
C SER A 148 3.58 4.65 -16.45
N ASN A 149 4.56 5.54 -16.33
CA ASN A 149 4.35 6.97 -16.47
C ASN A 149 4.10 7.31 -17.93
N SER A 150 2.89 7.81 -18.24
CA SER A 150 2.49 8.15 -19.61
C SER A 150 3.25 9.35 -20.18
N ALA A 151 3.93 10.13 -19.33
CA ALA A 151 4.65 11.34 -19.72
C ALA A 151 6.11 11.12 -20.10
N ILE A 152 6.65 9.89 -19.97
CA ILE A 152 8.07 9.56 -20.25
C ILE A 152 8.19 8.62 -21.47
N ASN A 153 7.31 8.78 -22.47
CA ASN A 153 7.41 8.06 -23.75
C ASN A 153 8.00 8.94 -24.84
#